data_AF-A0A1A8B3N4-F1
#
_entry.id   AF-A0A1A8B3N4-F1
#
_cell.length_a   1.000
_cell.length_b   1.000
_cell.length_c   1.000
_cell.angle_alpha   90.00
_cell.angle_beta   90.00
_cell.angle_gamma   90.00
#
_symmetry.space_group_name_H-M   'P 1'
#
loop_
_entity.id
_entity.type
_entity.pdbx_description
1 polymer ?
#
loop_
_entity_poly.entity_id
_entity_poly.type
_entity_poly.pdbx_seq_one_letter_code
_entity_poly.pdbx_strand_id
1 'polypeptide(L)'
;MALSAADRAIGAIVGAAVADAAAQPMHWIYNPDRLKEVLSDLEPCPEFRSESANPFYRRTTGEQTCYGDQAYVLLESLSQCGDVDLQDLTKRFYEFFGPGTAYDLPLNDPYREKG
;
A
#
# COMPACT_ATOMS: atom_id res chain seq x y z
N MET A 1 -20.50 18.87 16.54
CA MET A 1 -19.28 19.04 17.37
C MET A 1 -18.07 18.98 16.47
N ALA A 2 -17.05 19.80 16.72
CA ALA A 2 -15.79 19.70 15.98
C ALA A 2 -15.01 18.46 16.44
N LEU A 3 -14.31 17.79 15.51
CA LEU A 3 -13.47 16.62 15.82
C LEU A 3 -12.35 17.00 16.80
N SER A 4 -11.95 16.07 17.67
CA SER A 4 -10.76 16.25 18.51
C SER A 4 -9.47 16.10 17.70
N ALA A 5 -8.32 16.45 18.29
CA ALA A 5 -7.03 16.18 17.68
C ALA A 5 -6.76 14.67 17.54
N ALA A 6 -7.17 13.87 18.53
CA ALA A 6 -7.03 12.41 18.49
C ALA A 6 -7.87 11.80 17.37
N ASP A 7 -9.12 12.24 17.20
CA ASP A 7 -9.99 11.77 16.11
C ASP A 7 -9.37 12.06 14.74
N ARG A 8 -8.79 13.25 14.56
CA ARG A 8 -8.09 13.62 13.33
C ARG A 8 -6.83 12.79 13.09
N ALA A 9 -6.06 12.49 14.14
CA ALA A 9 -4.86 11.66 14.03
C ALA A 9 -5.20 10.22 13.62
N ILE A 10 -6.22 9.62 14.24
CA ILE A 10 -6.74 8.31 13.85
C ILE A 10 -7.24 8.33 12.41
N GLY A 11 -8.03 9.35 12.05
CA GLY A 11 -8.54 9.53 10.69
C GLY A 11 -7.43 9.68 9.65
N ALA A 12 -6.33 10.34 9.98
CA ALA A 12 -5.18 10.47 9.09
C ALA A 12 -4.48 9.12 8.85
N ILE A 13 -4.24 8.33 9.91
CA ILE A 13 -3.58 7.02 9.80
C ILE A 13 -4.47 6.02 9.07
N VAL A 14 -5.71 5.85 9.52
CA VAL A 14 -6.64 4.89 8.92
C VAL A 14 -7.03 5.32 7.51
N GLY A 15 -7.25 6.61 7.28
CA GLY A 15 -7.55 7.16 5.96
C GLY A 15 -6.42 6.92 4.96
N ALA A 16 -5.16 7.07 5.37
CA ALA A 16 -4.01 6.76 4.52
C ALA A 16 -3.96 5.28 4.14
N ALA A 17 -4.14 4.37 5.11
CA ALA A 17 -4.16 2.93 4.84
C ALA A 17 -5.33 2.51 3.93
N VAL A 18 -6.52 3.05 4.17
CA VAL A 18 -7.71 2.79 3.33
C VAL A 18 -7.50 3.32 1.92
N ALA A 19 -6.95 4.52 1.76
CA ALA A 19 -6.71 5.14 0.46
C ALA A 19 -5.65 4.39 -0.36
N ASP A 20 -4.58 3.91 0.28
CA ASP A 20 -3.56 3.11 -0.39
C ASP A 20 -4.16 1.81 -0.95
N ALA A 21 -4.89 1.06 -0.12
CA ALA A 21 -5.56 -0.18 -0.54
C ALA A 21 -6.65 0.07 -1.61
N ALA A 22 -7.39 1.18 -1.51
CA ALA A 22 -8.42 1.56 -2.47
C ALA A 22 -7.86 1.87 -3.85
N ALA A 23 -6.72 2.57 -3.91
CA ALA A 23 -6.10 3.03 -5.15
C ALA A 23 -5.12 2.00 -5.76
N GLN A 24 -4.58 1.09 -4.96
CA GLN A 24 -3.59 0.06 -5.34
C GLN A 24 -3.89 -0.63 -6.68
N PRO A 25 -5.14 -1.07 -6.98
CA PRO A 25 -5.46 -1.75 -8.23
C PRO A 25 -5.24 -0.91 -9.48
N MET A 26 -5.19 0.42 -9.34
CA MET A 26 -5.10 1.42 -10.42
C MET A 26 -3.74 2.11 -10.52
N HIS A 27 -2.78 1.75 -9.67
CA HIS A 27 -1.46 2.38 -9.67
C HIS A 27 -0.78 2.29 -11.04
N TRP A 28 -0.13 3.41 -11.39
CA TRP A 28 0.76 3.55 -12.54
C TRP A 28 0.11 3.32 -13.93
N ILE A 29 -1.20 3.59 -14.05
CA ILE A 29 -1.86 3.76 -15.35
C ILE A 29 -1.63 5.19 -15.84
N TYR A 30 -0.58 5.40 -16.64
CA TYR A 30 -0.19 6.73 -17.11
C TYR A 30 -0.95 7.22 -18.35
N ASN A 31 -1.47 6.30 -19.17
CA ASN A 31 -2.20 6.65 -20.37
C ASN A 31 -3.64 7.07 -20.00
N PRO A 32 -4.08 8.31 -20.28
CA PRO A 32 -5.41 8.79 -19.90
C PRO A 32 -6.56 8.03 -20.57
N ASP A 33 -6.41 7.62 -21.84
CA ASP A 33 -7.44 6.85 -22.54
C ASP A 33 -7.59 5.47 -21.91
N ARG A 34 -6.47 4.85 -21.52
CA ARG A 34 -6.48 3.57 -20.79
C ARG A 34 -7.10 3.73 -19.40
N LEU A 35 -6.78 4.79 -18.67
CA LEU A 35 -7.37 5.06 -17.37
C LEU A 35 -8.89 5.23 -17.50
N LYS A 36 -9.35 6.00 -18.50
CA LYS A 36 -10.77 6.20 -18.77
C LYS A 36 -11.50 4.90 -19.11
N GLU A 37 -10.88 4.04 -19.93
CA GLU A 37 -11.43 2.72 -20.26
C GLU A 37 -11.60 1.87 -18.99
N VAL A 38 -10.58 1.80 -18.15
CA VAL A 38 -10.57 1.00 -16.90
C VAL A 38 -11.50 1.55 -15.82
N LEU A 39 -11.81 2.85 -15.84
CA LEU A 39 -12.76 3.45 -14.90
C LEU A 39 -14.21 3.31 -15.39
N SER A 40 -14.44 3.11 -16.69
CA SER A 40 -15.77 3.17 -17.28
C SER A 40 -16.76 2.12 -16.75
N ASP A 41 -16.26 0.97 -16.28
CA ASP A 41 -17.05 -0.10 -15.67
C ASP A 41 -17.19 0.06 -14.13
N LEU A 42 -16.49 1.01 -13.52
CA LEU A 42 -16.44 1.20 -12.07
C LEU A 42 -17.15 2.46 -11.57
N GLU A 43 -17.39 3.45 -12.44
CA GLU A 43 -18.11 4.66 -12.04
C GLU A 43 -19.49 4.33 -11.44
N PRO A 44 -19.88 4.95 -10.31
CA PRO A 44 -19.22 6.06 -9.61
C PRO A 44 -18.26 5.65 -8.47
N CYS A 45 -17.94 4.35 -8.32
CA CYS A 45 -17.18 3.79 -7.20
C CYS A 45 -15.87 3.15 -7.70
N PRO A 46 -14.83 3.94 -8.04
CA PRO A 46 -13.58 3.43 -8.61
C PRO A 46 -12.67 2.72 -7.61
N GLU A 47 -12.92 2.85 -6.32
CA GLU A 47 -12.15 2.23 -5.25
C GLU A 47 -12.25 0.69 -5.25
N PHE A 48 -11.19 0.02 -4.77
CA PHE A 48 -11.20 -1.42 -4.51
C PHE A 48 -11.64 -2.26 -5.72
N ARG A 49 -11.13 -1.93 -6.92
CA ARG A 49 -11.35 -2.74 -8.12
C ARG A 49 -10.97 -4.20 -7.84
N SER A 50 -11.89 -5.14 -8.08
CA SER A 50 -11.70 -6.57 -7.81
C SER A 50 -10.56 -7.20 -8.62
N GLU A 51 -10.42 -6.78 -9.89
CA GLU A 51 -9.32 -7.19 -10.76
C GLU A 51 -8.36 -6.03 -10.99
N SER A 52 -7.13 -6.14 -10.47
CA SER A 52 -6.11 -5.12 -10.63
C SER A 52 -5.80 -4.84 -12.12
N ALA A 53 -5.83 -3.56 -12.51
CA ALA A 53 -5.33 -3.11 -13.81
C ALA A 53 -3.93 -2.49 -13.71
N ASN A 54 -3.28 -2.61 -12.55
CA ASN A 54 -1.89 -2.22 -12.35
C ASN A 54 -0.96 -3.06 -13.25
N PRO A 55 -0.13 -2.42 -14.10
CA PRO A 55 0.70 -3.15 -15.04
C PRO A 55 2.03 -3.68 -14.47
N PHE A 56 2.37 -3.36 -13.22
CA PHE A 56 3.69 -3.63 -12.65
C PHE A 56 3.68 -4.63 -11.50
N TYR A 57 2.65 -4.63 -10.65
CA TYR A 57 2.51 -5.61 -9.57
C TYR A 57 1.06 -6.05 -9.40
N ARG A 58 0.88 -7.26 -8.86
CA ARG A 58 -0.43 -7.83 -8.54
C ARG A 58 -0.46 -8.13 -7.04
N ARG A 59 -1.25 -7.34 -6.32
CA ARG A 59 -1.66 -7.59 -4.95
C ARG A 59 -3.15 -7.87 -4.92
N THR A 60 -3.58 -8.59 -3.90
CA THR A 60 -5.01 -8.83 -3.69
C THR A 60 -5.67 -7.51 -3.35
N THR A 61 -6.79 -7.20 -3.97
CA THR A 61 -7.54 -5.97 -3.68
C THR A 61 -7.86 -5.88 -2.19
N GLY A 62 -7.53 -4.73 -1.59
CA GLY A 62 -7.63 -4.50 -0.14
C GLY A 62 -6.29 -4.66 0.60
N GLU A 63 -5.28 -5.26 -0.01
CA GLU A 63 -3.91 -5.26 0.52
C GLU A 63 -3.24 -3.89 0.33
N GLN A 64 -2.29 -3.59 1.21
CA GLN A 64 -1.43 -2.42 1.09
C GLN A 64 -0.40 -2.60 -0.03
N THR A 65 0.02 -1.48 -0.59
CA THR A 65 1.22 -1.37 -1.40
C THR A 65 2.47 -1.34 -0.53
N CYS A 66 3.65 -1.25 -1.14
CA CYS A 66 4.88 -1.02 -0.39
C CYS A 66 4.87 0.30 0.39
N TYR A 67 4.13 1.32 -0.07
CA TYR A 67 4.02 2.59 0.66
C TYR A 67 3.23 2.43 1.95
N GLY A 68 2.09 1.73 1.87
CA GLY A 68 1.27 1.40 3.03
C GLY A 68 2.00 0.49 4.01
N ASP A 69 2.69 -0.53 3.51
CA ASP A 69 3.49 -1.45 4.33
C ASP A 69 4.66 -0.71 5.03
N GLN A 70 5.34 0.23 4.35
CA GLN A 70 6.40 1.04 4.97
C GLN A 70 5.86 1.95 6.08
N ALA A 71 4.71 2.58 5.84
CA ALA A 71 4.04 3.41 6.84
C ALA A 71 3.60 2.57 8.05
N TYR A 72 3.13 1.35 7.83
CA TYR A 72 2.78 0.41 8.89
C TYR A 72 4.00 0.05 9.75
N VAL A 73 5.13 -0.35 9.14
CA VAL A 73 6.34 -0.71 9.89
C VAL A 73 6.88 0.47 10.71
N LEU A 74 6.83 1.68 10.15
CA LEU A 74 7.20 2.90 10.89
C LEU A 74 6.25 3.14 12.08
N LEU A 75 4.95 3.06 11.87
CA LEU A 75 3.94 3.24 12.92
C LEU A 75 4.11 2.20 14.03
N GLU A 76 4.38 0.96 13.67
CA GLU A 76 4.63 -0.12 14.61
C GLU A 76 5.85 0.18 15.48
N SER A 77 6.98 0.58 14.89
CA SER A 77 8.18 0.98 15.63
C SER A 77 7.91 2.15 16.58
N LEU A 78 7.27 3.22 16.10
CA LEU A 78 6.91 4.37 16.92
C LEU A 78 5.99 3.99 18.09
N SER A 79 5.04 3.09 17.87
CA SER A 79 4.11 2.63 18.90
C SER A 79 4.80 1.84 20.01
N GLN A 80 5.87 1.09 19.68
CA GLN A 80 6.59 0.23 20.62
C GLN A 80 7.71 1.00 21.34
N CYS A 81 8.40 1.90 20.66
CA CYS A 81 9.52 2.65 21.20
C CYS A 81 9.12 3.98 21.85
N GLY A 82 7.96 4.53 21.51
CA GLY A 82 7.47 5.83 22.01
C GLY A 82 8.14 7.06 21.39
N ASP A 83 9.18 6.86 20.58
CA ASP A 83 9.86 7.85 19.75
C ASP A 83 10.58 7.12 18.59
N VAL A 84 11.27 7.86 17.73
CA VAL A 84 12.08 7.31 16.64
C VAL A 84 13.29 6.55 17.21
N ASP A 85 13.29 5.23 17.03
CA ASP A 85 14.44 4.36 17.28
C ASP A 85 14.94 3.76 15.96
N LEU A 86 16.11 4.20 15.50
CA LEU A 86 16.67 3.75 14.22
C LEU A 86 17.07 2.27 14.23
N GLN A 87 17.44 1.70 15.38
CA GLN A 87 17.85 0.29 15.45
C GLN A 87 16.62 -0.61 15.36
N ASP A 88 15.56 -0.29 16.11
CA ASP A 88 14.29 -1.02 16.05
C ASP A 88 13.65 -0.88 14.65
N LEU A 89 13.59 0.35 14.12
CA LEU A 89 13.03 0.59 12.79
C LEU A 89 13.79 -0.18 11.71
N THR A 90 15.12 -0.14 11.71
CA THR A 90 15.95 -0.86 10.73
C THR A 90 15.71 -2.37 10.82
N LYS A 91 15.64 -2.90 12.05
CA LYS A 91 15.38 -4.32 12.29
C LYS A 91 14.02 -4.73 11.73
N ARG A 92 12.95 -3.99 12.05
CA ARG A 92 11.60 -4.31 11.54
C ARG A 92 11.50 -4.20 10.03
N PHE A 93 12.14 -3.19 9.43
CA PHE A 93 12.22 -3.07 7.98
C PHE A 93 12.90 -4.29 7.37
N TYR A 94 14.02 -4.74 7.93
CA TYR A 94 14.70 -5.94 7.46
C TYR A 94 13.84 -7.20 7.63
N GLU A 95 13.12 -7.33 8.76
CA GLU A 95 12.24 -8.48 9.00
C GLU A 95 11.00 -8.49 8.08
N PHE A 96 10.46 -7.32 7.74
CA PHE A 96 9.25 -7.20 6.93
C PHE A 96 9.52 -7.28 5.42
N PHE A 97 10.59 -6.65 4.95
CA PHE A 97 10.93 -6.53 3.52
C PHE A 97 12.13 -7.39 3.09
N GLY A 98 12.83 -8.01 4.03
CA GLY A 98 14.07 -8.75 3.76
C GLY A 98 13.84 -10.19 3.28
N PRO A 99 14.89 -11.03 3.35
CA PRO A 99 14.89 -12.35 2.74
C PRO A 99 13.80 -13.29 3.26
N GLY A 100 13.18 -14.05 2.36
CA GLY A 100 12.13 -15.02 2.68
C GLY A 100 10.74 -14.44 3.00
N THR A 101 10.56 -13.13 2.82
CA THR A 101 9.27 -12.45 3.00
C THR A 101 8.45 -12.41 1.70
N ALA A 102 7.23 -11.86 1.75
CA ALA A 102 6.42 -11.61 0.56
C ALA A 102 7.11 -10.67 -0.46
N TYR A 103 8.10 -9.89 -0.02
CA TYR A 103 8.89 -8.99 -0.85
C TYR A 103 10.09 -9.65 -1.52
N ASP A 104 10.45 -10.87 -1.10
CA ASP A 104 11.59 -11.65 -1.61
C ASP A 104 11.13 -12.93 -2.34
N LEU A 105 9.89 -12.95 -2.84
CA LEU A 105 9.36 -14.09 -3.61
C LEU A 105 9.87 -14.05 -5.06
N PRO A 106 10.21 -15.20 -5.69
CA PRO A 106 10.60 -15.26 -7.10
C PRO A 106 9.56 -14.67 -8.07
N LEU A 107 8.28 -14.66 -7.69
CA LEU A 107 7.21 -14.01 -8.45
C LEU A 107 7.39 -12.49 -8.57
N ASN A 108 8.08 -11.88 -7.61
CA ASN A 108 8.37 -10.45 -7.53
C ASN A 108 9.78 -10.11 -8.04
N ASP A 109 10.53 -11.09 -8.55
CA ASP A 109 11.83 -10.83 -9.19
C ASP A 109 11.62 -9.98 -10.46
N PRO A 110 12.19 -8.76 -10.53
CA PRO A 110 12.04 -7.88 -11.70
C PRO A 110 12.64 -8.48 -12.98
N TYR A 111 13.52 -9.48 -12.86
CA TYR A 111 14.18 -10.16 -13.96
C TYR A 111 13.56 -11.51 -14.31
N ARG A 112 12.47 -11.92 -13.67
CA ARG A 112 11.82 -13.19 -14.00
C ARG A 112 11.33 -13.20 -15.45
N GLU A 113 11.43 -14.36 -16.10
CA GLU A 113 10.73 -14.57 -17.37
C GLU A 113 9.21 -14.44 -17.14
N LYS A 114 8.60 -13.49 -17.84
CA LYS A 114 7.15 -13.31 -17.84
C LYS A 114 6.58 -14.33 -18.83
N GLY A 115 6.00 -15.41 -18.30
CA GLY A 115 5.20 -16.37 -19.08
C GLY A 115 3.86 -15.80 -19.53
#